data_AF-L8FYH3-F1
#
_entry.id   AF-L8FYH3-F1
#
_cell.length_a   1.000
_cell.length_b   1.000
_cell.length_c   1.000
_cell.angle_alpha   90.00
_cell.angle_beta   90.00
_cell.angle_gamma   90.00
#
_symmetry.space_group_name_H-M   'P 1'
#
loop_
_entity.id
_entity.type
_entity.pdbx_description
1 polymer ?
#
loop_
_entity_poly.entity_id
_entity_poly.type
_entity_poly.pdbx_seq_one_letter_code
_entity_poly.pdbx_strand_id
1 'polypeptide(L)'
;MSTSTASQIARRGARFADKVRNASVSVKPEVEHGRQIFVYSHLQTKQVVYSLKQNVKNNKALRQLPYNGKKTVPAALRKDLWSPLARIEFPAGHSAAGLNAFRMLREYRTLHETQWPKELALDDKGRTLSRKLRGRKLCDQRANSIADISATLGKVSKVEKEVGDKAEKGVEQISTTVRWSDILDAEYAASWPESVVHDNWETTRNNRRAIEEFPEEY
;
A
#
# COMPACT_ATOMS: atom_id res chain seq x y z
N MET A 1 -63.01 -31.30 20.40
CA MET A 1 -62.00 -31.22 19.33
C MET A 1 -61.53 -29.77 19.18
N SER A 2 -60.43 -29.36 19.84
CA SER A 2 -59.53 -28.27 19.38
C SER A 2 -58.45 -27.97 20.41
N THR A 3 -57.33 -28.67 20.29
CA THR A 3 -56.07 -28.41 21.01
C THR A 3 -55.02 -27.97 19.99
N SER A 4 -55.04 -26.71 19.55
CA SER A 4 -54.07 -26.25 18.51
C SER A 4 -53.53 -24.83 18.72
N THR A 5 -54.11 -24.02 19.61
CA THR A 5 -53.72 -22.59 19.72
C THR A 5 -52.47 -22.36 20.59
N ALA A 6 -52.32 -23.11 21.69
CA ALA A 6 -51.21 -22.93 22.64
C ALA A 6 -49.83 -23.31 22.06
N SER A 7 -49.77 -24.34 21.21
CA SER A 7 -48.54 -24.81 20.57
C SER A 7 -48.01 -23.82 19.52
N GLN A 8 -48.88 -23.07 18.85
CA GLN A 8 -48.48 -22.08 17.85
C GLN A 8 -47.86 -20.83 18.48
N ILE A 9 -48.37 -20.38 19.63
CA ILE A 9 -47.88 -19.18 20.34
C ILE A 9 -46.48 -19.45 20.92
N ALA A 10 -46.28 -20.62 21.55
CA ALA A 10 -44.98 -21.03 22.08
C ALA A 10 -43.90 -21.16 20.99
N ARG A 11 -44.26 -21.71 19.81
CA ARG A 11 -43.35 -21.80 18.66
C ARG A 11 -43.00 -20.45 18.04
N ARG A 12 -43.83 -19.41 18.22
CA ARG A 12 -43.57 -18.06 17.70
C ARG A 12 -42.64 -17.27 18.63
N GLY A 13 -42.79 -17.44 19.94
CA GLY A 13 -41.92 -16.84 20.96
C GLY A 13 -40.49 -17.39 20.93
N ALA A 14 -40.33 -18.72 20.79
CA ALA A 14 -39.01 -19.35 20.71
C ALA A 14 -38.20 -18.91 19.47
N ARG A 15 -38.86 -18.74 18.30
CA ARG A 15 -38.21 -18.25 17.08
C ARG A 15 -37.74 -16.80 17.17
N PHE A 16 -38.38 -15.98 18.00
CA PHE A 16 -37.96 -14.59 18.21
C PHE A 16 -36.73 -14.52 19.14
N ALA A 17 -36.67 -15.35 20.18
CA ALA A 17 -35.54 -15.40 21.10
C ALA A 17 -34.24 -15.87 20.41
N ASP A 18 -34.31 -16.88 19.52
CA ASP A 18 -33.14 -17.35 18.76
C ASP A 18 -32.67 -16.33 17.70
N LYS A 19 -33.57 -15.49 17.19
CA LYS A 19 -33.22 -14.43 16.23
C LYS A 19 -32.48 -13.26 16.87
N VAL A 20 -32.80 -12.95 18.14
CA VAL A 20 -32.11 -11.89 18.91
C VAL A 20 -30.74 -12.37 19.41
N ARG A 21 -30.61 -13.67 19.75
CA ARG A 21 -29.33 -14.26 20.18
C ARG A 21 -28.26 -14.31 19.07
N ASN A 22 -28.67 -14.44 17.81
CA ASN A 22 -27.77 -14.39 16.65
C ASN A 22 -27.56 -12.97 16.09
N ALA A 23 -28.11 -11.92 16.71
CA ALA A 23 -28.00 -10.54 16.25
C ALA A 23 -26.72 -9.82 16.71
N SER A 24 -25.87 -10.46 17.51
CA SER A 24 -24.45 -10.05 17.65
C SER A 24 -23.67 -10.54 16.42
N VAL A 25 -24.11 -10.14 15.23
CA VAL A 25 -23.30 -10.26 14.03
C VAL A 25 -22.13 -9.32 14.28
N SER A 26 -20.96 -9.86 14.59
CA SER A 26 -19.70 -9.14 14.50
C SER A 26 -19.64 -8.55 13.09
N VAL A 27 -20.04 -7.28 12.94
CA VAL A 27 -19.90 -6.53 11.70
C VAL A 27 -18.41 -6.51 11.43
N LYS A 28 -17.95 -7.39 10.54
CA LYS A 28 -16.56 -7.32 10.09
C LYS A 28 -16.37 -5.89 9.59
N PRO A 29 -15.37 -5.15 10.08
CA PRO A 29 -15.14 -3.79 9.62
C PRO A 29 -15.07 -3.84 8.10
N GLU A 30 -15.87 -2.98 7.46
CA GLU A 30 -15.93 -2.94 6.01
C GLU A 30 -14.50 -2.73 5.50
N VAL A 31 -13.99 -3.69 4.72
CA VAL A 31 -12.61 -3.66 4.26
C VAL A 31 -12.55 -2.60 3.16
N GLU A 32 -12.29 -1.36 3.55
CA GLU A 32 -12.12 -0.23 2.63
C GLU A 32 -10.94 -0.49 1.70
N HIS A 33 -11.22 -0.96 0.49
CA HIS A 33 -10.19 -1.24 -0.50
C HIS A 33 -9.59 0.07 -1.01
N GLY A 34 -8.27 0.23 -0.87
CA GLY A 34 -7.59 1.48 -1.24
C GLY A 34 -7.20 2.35 -0.06
N ARG A 35 -7.72 2.09 1.15
CA ARG A 35 -7.30 2.81 2.36
C ARG A 35 -5.81 2.66 2.65
N GLN A 36 -5.22 1.53 2.29
CA GLN A 36 -3.81 1.24 2.51
C GLN A 36 -3.13 0.79 1.22
N ILE A 37 -1.92 1.32 0.99
CA ILE A 37 -1.03 0.87 -0.08
C ILE A 37 0.26 0.38 0.56
N PHE A 38 0.67 -0.82 0.20
CA PHE A 38 1.91 -1.43 0.62
C PHE A 38 2.93 -1.35 -0.51
N VAL A 39 4.12 -0.88 -0.18
CA VAL A 39 5.25 -0.73 -1.10
C VAL A 39 6.33 -1.71 -0.67
N TYR A 40 6.81 -2.50 -1.63
CA TYR A 40 7.87 -3.49 -1.42
C TYR A 40 9.03 -3.20 -2.34
N SER A 41 10.25 -3.34 -1.84
CA SER A 41 11.48 -3.18 -2.61
C SER A 41 12.27 -4.49 -2.63
N HIS A 42 12.93 -4.76 -3.75
CA HIS A 42 13.87 -5.85 -3.85
C HIS A 42 15.22 -5.41 -3.30
N LEU A 43 15.80 -6.16 -2.37
CA LEU A 43 17.00 -5.78 -1.62
C LEU A 43 18.22 -5.49 -2.54
N GLN A 44 18.45 -6.35 -3.54
CA GLN A 44 19.61 -6.23 -4.44
C GLN A 44 19.37 -5.37 -5.69
N THR A 45 18.27 -5.58 -6.41
CA THR A 45 17.97 -4.88 -7.68
C THR A 45 17.25 -3.57 -7.47
N LYS A 46 16.77 -3.29 -6.26
CA LYS A 46 15.99 -2.09 -5.89
C LYS A 46 14.77 -1.84 -6.77
N GLN A 47 14.24 -2.91 -7.37
CA GLN A 47 12.94 -2.88 -8.02
C GLN A 47 11.86 -2.67 -6.96
N VAL A 48 10.84 -1.91 -7.30
CA VAL A 48 9.72 -1.62 -6.40
C VAL A 48 8.44 -2.23 -6.93
N VAL A 49 7.56 -2.69 -6.04
CA VAL A 49 6.25 -3.24 -6.37
C VAL A 49 5.22 -2.69 -5.38
N TYR A 50 4.03 -2.37 -5.90
CA TYR A 50 2.91 -1.87 -5.11
C TYR A 50 1.83 -2.94 -4.91
N SER A 51 1.15 -2.92 -3.76
CA SER A 51 0.03 -3.81 -3.46
C SER A 51 -0.98 -3.13 -2.55
N LEU A 52 -2.28 -3.35 -2.78
CA LEU A 52 -3.34 -2.88 -1.88
C LEU A 52 -3.54 -3.80 -0.65
N LYS A 53 -2.83 -4.92 -0.61
CA LYS A 53 -2.86 -5.89 0.50
C LYS A 53 -1.44 -6.14 0.97
N GLN A 54 -1.28 -6.36 2.27
CA GLN A 54 0.02 -6.71 2.84
C GLN A 54 0.57 -8.00 2.19
N ASN A 55 -0.26 -9.02 2.01
CA ASN A 55 0.12 -10.23 1.29
C ASN A 55 0.17 -9.99 -0.23
N VAL A 56 1.39 -9.75 -0.74
CA VAL A 56 1.65 -9.52 -2.17
C VAL A 56 1.38 -10.78 -2.97
N LYS A 57 0.48 -10.69 -3.95
CA LYS A 57 0.23 -11.78 -4.90
C LYS A 57 1.28 -11.81 -6.00
N ASN A 58 2.01 -12.92 -6.12
CA ASN A 58 3.08 -13.13 -7.10
C ASN A 58 2.69 -12.68 -8.52
N ASN A 59 1.57 -13.20 -9.05
CA ASN A 59 1.13 -12.89 -10.42
C ASN A 59 0.80 -11.42 -10.66
N LYS A 60 0.28 -10.71 -9.65
CA LYS A 60 -0.07 -9.27 -9.79
C LYS A 60 1.15 -8.37 -9.66
N ALA A 61 2.10 -8.78 -8.82
CA ALA A 61 3.35 -8.05 -8.61
C ALA A 61 4.31 -8.21 -9.80
N LEU A 62 4.51 -9.42 -10.31
CA LEU A 62 5.38 -9.65 -11.48
C LEU A 62 4.91 -8.91 -12.73
N ARG A 63 3.58 -8.75 -12.91
CA ARG A 63 3.01 -7.95 -14.02
C ARG A 63 3.34 -6.47 -13.95
N GLN A 64 3.83 -5.97 -12.82
CA GLN A 64 4.30 -4.60 -12.73
C GLN A 64 5.67 -4.49 -13.41
N LEU A 65 6.56 -5.47 -13.22
CA LEU A 65 7.94 -5.43 -13.69
C LEU A 65 8.03 -5.58 -15.24
N PRO A 66 8.45 -4.54 -15.99
CA PRO A 66 8.71 -4.66 -17.41
C PRO A 66 10.01 -5.41 -17.70
N TYR A 67 10.16 -5.89 -18.93
CA TYR A 67 11.37 -6.58 -19.36
C TYR A 67 12.48 -5.57 -19.73
N ASN A 68 13.45 -5.40 -18.83
CA ASN A 68 14.61 -4.51 -19.06
C ASN A 68 15.86 -5.28 -19.51
N GLY A 69 15.74 -6.58 -19.81
CA GLY A 69 16.81 -7.46 -20.27
C GLY A 69 16.83 -8.84 -19.60
N LYS A 70 17.79 -9.68 -20.01
CA LYS A 70 17.91 -11.05 -19.48
C LYS A 70 18.13 -11.00 -17.95
N LYS A 71 17.37 -11.82 -17.21
CA LYS A 71 17.39 -11.90 -15.73
C LYS A 71 16.99 -10.61 -14.99
N THR A 72 16.30 -9.68 -15.65
CA THR A 72 15.75 -8.48 -14.96
C THR A 72 14.41 -8.78 -14.26
N VAL A 73 13.58 -9.64 -14.84
CA VAL A 73 12.33 -10.09 -14.22
C VAL A 73 12.55 -11.44 -13.54
N PRO A 74 12.31 -11.57 -12.22
CA PRO A 74 12.42 -12.84 -11.51
C PRO A 74 11.25 -13.77 -11.88
N ALA A 75 11.47 -15.09 -11.78
CA ALA A 75 10.42 -16.08 -12.03
C ALA A 75 9.32 -16.07 -10.94
N ALA A 76 9.70 -15.73 -9.71
CA ALA A 76 8.79 -15.61 -8.57
C ALA A 76 9.32 -14.59 -7.56
N LEU A 77 8.42 -13.96 -6.80
CA LEU A 77 8.75 -13.15 -5.63
C LEU A 77 9.17 -14.06 -4.48
N ARG A 78 10.46 -14.06 -4.19
CA ARG A 78 11.04 -14.78 -3.05
C ARG A 78 10.99 -13.91 -1.79
N LYS A 79 10.53 -14.47 -0.67
CA LYS A 79 10.29 -13.72 0.59
C LYS A 79 11.54 -13.11 1.19
N ASP A 80 12.70 -13.70 0.95
CA ASP A 80 14.01 -13.25 1.44
C ASP A 80 14.59 -12.06 0.65
N LEU A 81 14.18 -11.89 -0.61
CA LEU A 81 14.72 -10.84 -1.48
C LEU A 81 13.86 -9.58 -1.50
N TRP A 82 12.61 -9.67 -1.05
CA TRP A 82 11.64 -8.58 -1.08
C TRP A 82 11.31 -8.14 0.33
N SER A 83 11.68 -6.89 0.64
CA SER A 83 11.43 -6.25 1.92
C SER A 83 10.34 -5.20 1.81
N PRO A 84 9.53 -5.00 2.87
CA PRO A 84 8.67 -3.83 2.97
C PRO A 84 9.49 -2.55 2.86
N LEU A 85 9.06 -1.60 2.04
CA LEU A 85 9.66 -0.27 1.91
C LEU A 85 8.85 0.77 2.70
N ALA A 86 7.55 0.84 2.42
CA ALA A 86 6.63 1.79 3.05
C ALA A 86 5.19 1.27 3.06
N ARG A 87 4.38 1.79 3.98
CA ARG A 87 2.93 1.65 4.03
C ARG A 87 2.31 3.04 4.01
N ILE A 88 1.48 3.30 3.00
CA ILE A 88 0.74 4.56 2.86
C ILE A 88 -0.68 4.31 3.37
N GLU A 89 -1.13 5.15 4.30
CA GLU A 89 -2.44 5.06 4.94
C GLU A 89 -3.23 6.34 4.72
N PHE A 90 -4.39 6.15 4.14
CA PHE A 90 -5.40 7.19 4.00
C PHE A 90 -6.36 7.14 5.20
N PRO A 91 -6.95 8.29 5.59
CA PRO A 91 -7.99 8.31 6.61
C PRO A 91 -9.22 7.53 6.15
N ALA A 92 -10.05 7.11 7.11
CA ALA A 92 -11.27 6.36 6.83
C ALA A 92 -12.19 7.16 5.88
N GLY A 93 -12.86 6.49 4.95
CA GLY A 93 -13.69 7.14 3.94
C GLY A 93 -12.95 7.68 2.71
N HIS A 94 -11.61 7.80 2.72
CA HIS A 94 -10.82 8.26 1.56
C HIS A 94 -10.23 7.11 0.73
N SER A 95 -10.97 6.01 0.60
CA SER A 95 -10.55 4.84 -0.17
C SER A 95 -10.40 5.14 -1.67
N ALA A 96 -11.24 6.02 -2.23
CA ALA A 96 -11.17 6.44 -3.63
C ALA A 96 -9.87 7.18 -3.96
N ALA A 97 -9.45 8.09 -3.09
CA ALA A 97 -8.17 8.79 -3.17
C ALA A 97 -6.99 7.80 -3.20
N GLY A 98 -7.01 6.79 -2.34
CA GLY A 98 -5.97 5.77 -2.31
C GLY A 98 -5.96 4.83 -3.53
N LEU A 99 -7.13 4.49 -4.10
CA LEU A 99 -7.19 3.76 -5.38
C LEU A 99 -6.62 4.59 -6.54
N ASN A 100 -6.89 5.90 -6.56
CA ASN A 100 -6.31 6.81 -7.55
C ASN A 100 -4.78 6.92 -7.37
N ALA A 101 -4.30 7.12 -6.14
CA ALA A 101 -2.87 7.12 -5.83
C ALA A 101 -2.19 5.81 -6.29
N PHE A 102 -2.79 4.66 -5.99
CA PHE A 102 -2.28 3.35 -6.41
C PHE A 102 -2.20 3.20 -7.93
N ARG A 103 -3.20 3.72 -8.66
CA ARG A 103 -3.17 3.75 -10.12
C ARG A 103 -2.01 4.61 -10.61
N MET A 104 -1.89 5.85 -10.12
CA MET A 104 -0.85 6.79 -10.53
C MET A 104 0.57 6.26 -10.25
N LEU A 105 0.81 5.69 -9.07
CA LEU A 105 2.11 5.10 -8.71
C LEU A 105 2.54 3.99 -9.68
N ARG A 106 1.58 3.14 -10.10
CA ARG A 106 1.86 2.08 -11.07
C ARG A 106 2.11 2.62 -12.48
N GLU A 107 1.41 3.68 -12.86
CA GLU A 107 1.64 4.38 -14.12
C GLU A 107 3.02 5.04 -14.12
N TYR A 108 3.40 5.80 -13.07
CA TYR A 108 4.72 6.42 -12.96
C TYR A 108 5.86 5.42 -13.03
N ARG A 109 5.76 4.33 -12.27
CA ARG A 109 6.75 3.25 -12.34
C ARG A 109 6.92 2.71 -13.76
N THR A 110 5.83 2.49 -14.48
CA THR A 110 5.89 2.02 -15.86
C THR A 110 6.57 3.05 -16.76
N LEU A 111 6.28 4.34 -16.57
CA LEU A 111 6.90 5.43 -17.32
C LEU A 111 8.41 5.54 -17.05
N HIS A 112 8.85 5.47 -15.79
CA HIS A 112 10.27 5.54 -15.43
C HIS A 112 11.12 4.43 -16.09
N GLU A 113 10.54 3.26 -16.32
CA GLU A 113 11.24 2.15 -16.95
C GLU A 113 11.13 2.13 -18.48
N THR A 114 10.09 2.75 -19.07
CA THR A 114 9.83 2.72 -20.52
C THR A 114 10.20 4.00 -21.25
N GLN A 115 10.00 5.15 -20.63
CA GLN A 115 10.22 6.49 -21.21
C GLN A 115 11.36 7.22 -20.50
N TRP A 116 12.52 6.58 -20.42
CA TRP A 116 13.71 7.14 -19.78
C TRP A 116 14.48 8.06 -20.74
N PRO A 117 15.06 9.19 -20.25
CA PRO A 117 15.89 10.08 -21.07
C PRO A 117 17.14 9.36 -21.57
N LYS A 118 17.53 9.61 -22.83
CA LYS A 118 18.68 8.95 -23.47
C LYS A 118 19.98 9.08 -22.67
N GLU A 119 20.10 10.14 -21.88
CA GLU A 119 21.20 10.41 -20.93
C GLU A 119 21.42 9.26 -19.94
N LEU A 120 20.37 8.58 -19.48
CA LEU A 120 20.48 7.43 -18.57
C LEU A 120 21.15 6.21 -19.23
N ALA A 121 21.23 6.16 -20.56
CA ALA A 121 22.00 5.14 -21.27
C ALA A 121 23.47 5.51 -21.47
N LEU A 122 23.93 6.64 -20.95
CA LEU A 122 25.31 7.08 -21.05
C LEU A 122 26.05 6.87 -19.72
N ASP A 123 27.37 6.70 -19.80
CA ASP A 123 28.27 6.82 -18.67
C ASP A 123 28.65 8.29 -18.43
N ASP A 124 29.41 8.55 -17.37
CA ASP A 124 29.87 9.90 -17.01
C ASP A 124 30.76 10.54 -18.09
N LYS A 125 31.21 9.75 -19.08
CA LYS A 125 32.02 10.19 -20.22
C LYS A 125 31.22 10.27 -21.52
N GLY A 126 29.88 10.15 -21.47
CA GLY A 126 29.01 10.23 -22.64
C GLY A 126 29.00 8.98 -23.52
N ARG A 127 29.56 7.85 -23.08
CA ARG A 127 29.60 6.59 -23.83
C ARG A 127 28.40 5.71 -23.50
N THR A 128 27.89 4.98 -24.48
CA THR A 128 26.76 4.08 -24.30
C THR A 128 27.06 2.96 -23.29
N LEU A 129 26.20 2.80 -22.28
CA LEU A 129 26.30 1.75 -21.29
C LEU A 129 26.09 0.36 -21.90
N SER A 130 26.77 -0.63 -21.33
CA SER A 130 26.49 -2.03 -21.67
C SER A 130 25.03 -2.38 -21.36
N ARG A 131 24.44 -3.26 -22.18
CA ARG A 131 23.04 -3.71 -22.00
C ARG A 131 22.74 -4.18 -20.58
N LYS A 132 23.69 -4.88 -19.96
CA LYS A 132 23.57 -5.40 -18.59
C LYS A 132 23.53 -4.27 -17.56
N LEU A 133 24.43 -3.29 -17.69
CA LEU A 133 24.52 -2.19 -16.75
C LEU A 133 23.34 -1.23 -16.90
N ARG A 134 22.92 -0.97 -18.14
CA ARG A 134 21.67 -0.24 -18.42
C ARG A 134 20.45 -0.93 -17.82
N GLY A 135 20.32 -2.24 -17.99
CA GLY A 135 19.23 -3.01 -17.38
C GLY A 135 19.23 -2.91 -15.85
N ARG A 136 20.42 -2.95 -15.21
CA ARG A 136 20.53 -2.75 -13.75
C ARG A 136 20.13 -1.35 -13.32
N LYS A 137 20.57 -0.29 -14.03
CA LYS A 137 20.16 1.09 -13.75
C LYS A 137 18.64 1.26 -13.87
N LEU A 138 18.03 0.73 -14.93
CA LEU A 138 16.59 0.80 -15.14
C LEU A 138 15.78 0.03 -14.08
N CYS A 139 16.34 -1.03 -13.49
CA CYS A 139 15.67 -1.74 -12.41
C CYS A 139 15.76 -1.03 -11.05
N ASP A 140 16.74 -0.14 -10.86
CA ASP A 140 16.89 0.64 -9.62
C ASP A 140 15.85 1.76 -9.59
N GLN A 141 14.69 1.47 -8.99
CA GLN A 141 13.52 2.36 -8.97
C GLN A 141 13.16 2.81 -7.55
N ARG A 142 14.00 2.55 -6.54
CA ARG A 142 13.71 2.89 -5.14
C ARG A 142 13.54 4.40 -4.95
N ALA A 143 14.53 5.19 -5.35
CA ALA A 143 14.48 6.65 -5.21
C ALA A 143 13.32 7.26 -6.03
N ASN A 144 13.16 6.84 -7.29
CA ASN A 144 12.07 7.29 -8.15
C ASN A 144 10.70 7.01 -7.53
N SER A 145 10.51 5.80 -6.97
CA SER A 145 9.24 5.45 -6.32
C SER A 145 8.91 6.34 -5.13
N ILE A 146 9.91 6.80 -4.38
CA ILE A 146 9.71 7.67 -3.22
C ILE A 146 9.34 9.08 -3.66
N ALA A 147 10.02 9.60 -4.68
CA ALA A 147 9.65 10.85 -5.32
C ALA A 147 8.23 10.79 -5.91
N ASP A 148 7.86 9.67 -6.53
CA ASP A 148 6.51 9.44 -7.05
C ASP A 148 5.46 9.40 -5.93
N ILE A 149 5.78 8.82 -4.77
CA ILE A 149 4.90 8.83 -3.60
C ILE A 149 4.63 10.26 -3.16
N SER A 150 5.65 11.08 -2.98
CA SER A 150 5.44 12.50 -2.65
C SER A 150 4.59 13.23 -3.69
N ALA A 151 4.94 13.08 -4.98
CA ALA A 151 4.23 13.74 -6.08
C ALA A 151 2.76 13.29 -6.21
N THR A 152 2.49 12.00 -6.01
CA THR A 152 1.12 11.45 -6.05
C THR A 152 0.28 11.93 -4.88
N LEU A 153 0.82 11.93 -3.66
CA LEU A 153 0.11 12.43 -2.49
C LEU A 153 -0.18 13.93 -2.60
N GLY A 154 0.76 14.71 -3.15
CA GLY A 154 0.54 16.12 -3.46
C GLY A 154 -0.63 16.31 -4.44
N LYS A 155 -0.68 15.52 -5.51
CA LYS A 155 -1.77 15.57 -6.51
C LYS A 155 -3.12 15.15 -5.94
N VAL A 156 -3.15 14.06 -5.17
CA VAL A 156 -4.37 13.58 -4.53
C VAL A 156 -4.91 14.60 -3.55
N SER A 157 -4.04 15.19 -2.71
CA SER A 157 -4.45 16.23 -1.77
C SER A 157 -5.01 17.48 -2.47
N LYS A 158 -4.43 17.87 -3.61
CA LYS A 158 -4.93 18.99 -4.42
C LYS A 158 -6.33 18.69 -5.02
N VAL A 159 -6.51 17.51 -5.60
CA VAL A 159 -7.81 17.10 -6.19
C VAL A 159 -8.90 17.09 -5.11
N GLU A 160 -8.60 16.58 -3.93
CA GLU A 160 -9.57 16.51 -2.82
C GLU A 160 -9.92 17.90 -2.26
N LYS A 161 -8.95 18.82 -2.19
CA LYS A 161 -9.20 20.24 -1.87
C LYS A 161 -10.14 20.88 -2.89
N GLU A 162 -9.86 20.73 -4.19
CA GLU A 162 -10.69 21.28 -5.27
C GLU A 162 -12.12 20.71 -5.29
N VAL A 163 -12.29 19.44 -4.92
CA VAL A 163 -13.62 18.81 -4.79
C VAL A 163 -14.34 19.32 -3.54
N GLY A 164 -13.62 19.51 -2.44
CA GLY A 164 -14.15 20.08 -1.20
C GLY A 164 -14.64 21.51 -1.35
N ASP A 165 -13.84 22.37 -1.97
CA ASP A 165 -14.17 23.78 -2.22
C ASP A 165 -15.47 23.92 -3.03
N LYS A 166 -15.67 23.05 -4.03
CA LYS A 166 -16.90 23.01 -4.84
C LYS A 166 -18.12 22.49 -4.08
N ALA A 167 -17.92 21.75 -3.00
CA ALA A 167 -18.98 21.15 -2.22
C ALA A 167 -19.43 22.01 -1.02
N GLU A 168 -18.88 23.23 -0.85
CA GLU A 168 -19.11 24.16 0.29
C GLU A 168 -18.95 23.52 1.68
N LYS A 169 -18.33 22.33 1.75
CA LYS A 169 -17.88 21.72 2.98
C LYS A 169 -16.43 22.13 3.14
N GLY A 170 -16.10 22.84 4.22
CA GLY A 170 -14.70 23.05 4.59
C GLY A 170 -14.05 21.67 4.81
N VAL A 171 -13.40 21.13 3.78
CA VAL A 171 -12.79 19.81 3.85
C VAL A 171 -11.49 19.96 4.62
N GLU A 172 -11.43 19.34 5.80
CA GLU A 172 -10.19 19.16 6.53
C GLU A 172 -9.15 18.49 5.62
N GLN A 173 -7.95 19.03 5.59
CA GLN A 173 -6.84 18.51 4.80
C GLN A 173 -6.60 17.03 5.14
N ILE A 174 -6.71 16.15 4.13
CA ILE A 174 -6.52 14.71 4.29
C ILE A 174 -5.13 14.43 4.86
N SER A 175 -5.04 14.11 6.14
CA SER A 175 -3.79 13.69 6.78
C SER A 175 -3.44 12.27 6.34
N THR A 176 -2.51 12.16 5.39
CA THR A 176 -2.05 10.85 4.90
C THR A 176 -0.80 10.46 5.68
N THR A 177 -0.82 9.27 6.29
CA THR A 177 0.36 8.78 7.02
C THR A 177 1.19 7.87 6.11
N VAL A 178 2.48 8.17 5.97
CA VAL A 178 3.44 7.28 5.30
C VAL A 178 4.34 6.66 6.36
N ARG A 179 4.12 5.36 6.61
CA ARG A 179 4.95 4.58 7.52
C ARG A 179 6.13 3.97 6.77
N TRP A 180 7.34 4.27 7.18
CA TRP A 180 8.56 3.83 6.53
C TRP A 180 9.19 2.63 7.23
N SER A 181 9.75 1.69 6.47
CA SER A 181 10.61 0.65 7.05
C SER A 181 11.95 1.21 7.56
N ASP A 182 12.40 2.28 6.92
CA ASP A 182 13.56 3.10 7.28
C ASP A 182 13.18 4.56 7.00
N ILE A 183 13.14 5.39 8.04
CA ILE A 183 12.68 6.79 7.94
C ILE A 183 13.58 7.61 7.01
N LEU A 184 14.86 7.24 6.88
CA LEU A 184 15.82 7.94 6.01
C LEU A 184 15.44 7.84 4.53
N ASP A 185 14.64 6.85 4.14
CA ASP A 185 14.15 6.76 2.77
C ASP A 185 13.32 8.00 2.37
N ALA A 186 12.69 8.70 3.32
CA ALA A 186 11.91 9.90 3.03
C ALA A 186 12.72 11.02 2.36
N GLU A 187 14.04 11.05 2.55
CA GLU A 187 14.95 12.06 1.99
C GLU A 187 15.13 11.95 0.46
N TYR A 188 14.77 10.82 -0.15
CA TYR A 188 14.84 10.67 -1.60
C TYR A 188 13.87 11.59 -2.36
N ALA A 189 12.81 12.08 -1.70
CA ALA A 189 11.94 13.09 -2.26
C ALA A 189 12.42 14.49 -1.87
N ALA A 190 12.52 15.39 -2.85
CA ALA A 190 13.01 16.75 -2.63
C ALA A 190 12.11 17.59 -1.72
N SER A 191 10.80 17.33 -1.73
CA SER A 191 9.83 17.97 -0.85
C SER A 191 8.64 17.04 -0.62
N TRP A 192 7.90 17.28 0.46
CA TRP A 192 6.70 16.55 0.84
C TRP A 192 5.51 17.52 0.99
N PRO A 193 4.28 17.10 0.69
CA PRO A 193 3.10 17.90 0.97
C PRO A 193 2.89 18.02 2.48
N GLU A 194 2.43 19.18 2.97
CA GLU A 194 2.13 19.42 4.39
C GLU A 194 1.07 18.47 4.98
N SER A 195 0.26 17.84 4.12
CA SER A 195 -0.73 16.84 4.52
C SER A 195 -0.13 15.48 4.87
N VAL A 196 1.16 15.27 4.59
CA VAL A 196 1.81 13.97 4.80
C VAL A 196 2.50 13.93 6.14
N VAL A 197 2.13 12.95 6.95
CA VAL A 197 2.77 12.63 8.22
C VAL A 197 3.68 11.44 8.01
N HIS A 198 4.95 11.55 8.40
CA HIS A 198 5.89 10.44 8.37
C HIS A 198 5.89 9.72 9.72
N ASP A 199 5.89 8.39 9.67
CA ASP A 199 5.90 7.55 10.86
C ASP A 199 6.79 6.31 10.60
N ASN A 200 7.18 5.62 11.67
CA ASN A 200 7.92 4.37 11.55
C ASN A 200 6.96 3.20 11.31
N TRP A 201 7.34 2.31 10.40
CA TRP A 201 6.66 1.04 10.23
C TRP A 201 7.35 0.00 11.10
N GLU A 202 6.75 -0.28 12.26
CA GLU A 202 7.10 -1.44 13.09
C GLU A 202 6.75 -2.73 12.34
N THR A 203 7.65 -3.10 11.43
CA THR A 203 7.69 -4.43 10.88
C THR A 203 8.39 -5.26 11.93
N THR A 204 7.68 -6.21 12.54
CA THR A 204 8.32 -7.28 13.31
C THR A 204 9.24 -8.01 12.33
N ARG A 205 10.51 -7.56 12.24
CA ARG A 205 11.53 -8.09 11.32
C ARG A 205 11.73 -9.59 11.52
N ASN A 206 11.35 -10.08 12.69
CA ASN A 206 11.20 -11.47 13.03
C ASN A 206 9.83 -11.66 13.69
N ASN A 207 9.06 -12.69 13.30
CA ASN A 207 7.90 -13.18 14.06
C ASN A 207 8.27 -13.70 15.48
N ARG A 208 9.46 -13.40 15.99
CA ARG A 208 9.74 -13.44 17.43
C ARG A 208 9.07 -12.20 18.00
N ARG A 209 7.84 -12.36 18.50
CA ARG A 209 7.35 -11.44 19.54
C ARG A 209 8.49 -11.28 20.53
N ALA A 210 8.88 -10.05 20.85
CA ALA A 210 9.57 -9.82 22.12
C ALA A 210 8.67 -10.52 23.14
N ILE A 211 9.20 -11.56 23.78
CA ILE A 211 8.53 -12.16 24.92
C ILE A 211 8.36 -10.97 25.86
N GLU A 212 7.12 -10.53 26.07
CA GLU A 212 6.83 -9.58 27.14
C GLU A 212 7.39 -10.24 28.39
N GLU A 213 8.48 -9.68 28.92
CA GLU A 213 9.02 -10.09 30.20
C GLU A 213 7.90 -9.88 31.22
N PHE A 214 7.22 -10.98 31.57
CA PHE A 214 6.34 -10.98 32.72
C PHE A 214 7.20 -10.60 33.92
N PRO A 215 6.80 -9.61 34.74
CA PRO A 215 7.51 -9.33 35.97
C PRO A 215 7.56 -10.63 36.80
N GLU A 216 8.75 -11.10 37.14
CA GLU A 216 8.91 -12.10 38.19
C GLU A 216 8.49 -11.42 39.50
N GLU A 217 7.22 -11.53 39.85
CA GLU A 217 6.78 -11.38 41.22
C GLU A 217 7.35 -12.57 42.01
N TYR A 218 8.44 -12.33 42.73
CA TYR A 218 8.91 -13.16 43.84
C TYR A 218 8.30 -12.68 45.15
#